data_AF-A0A1H6FY30-F1
#
_entry.id   AF-A0A1H6FY30-F1
#
_cell.length_a   1.000
_cell.length_b   1.000
_cell.length_c   1.000
_cell.angle_alpha   90.00
_cell.angle_beta   90.00
_cell.angle_gamma   90.00
#
_symmetry.space_group_name_H-M   'P 1'
#
loop_
_entity.id
_entity.type
_entity.pdbx_description
1 polymer ?
#
loop_
_entity_poly.entity_id
_entity_poly.type
_entity_poly.pdbx_seq_one_letter_code
_entity_poly.pdbx_strand_id
1 'polypeptide(L)'
;MSTSLEGRASQAPRPAGSGGLAELARVPWRSLVGPLSLRRRALAWTLWTWGLALPFGVVACVLVLLDLRALPLACVAAAHALLIPMLHVRRGATVLRRPAARAGGAAEQRALGLLGDLLGHEARELCRETGYAVERGQLGTWVIGWHGAVLVEPGARRCHCFCVQVDGEDLPSADRTAHLLLALREDERGFATVANHVWAGSTRRLRRRLDAVARQALDSAIRQQRRASTAA
;
A
#
# COMPACT_ATOMS: atom_id res chain seq x y z
N MET A 1 -53.96 0.77 -30.54
CA MET A 1 -52.65 1.46 -30.50
C MET A 1 -51.81 0.74 -29.46
N SER A 2 -50.98 -0.19 -29.92
CA SER A 2 -50.12 -1.05 -29.10
C SER A 2 -48.69 -0.53 -29.21
N THR A 3 -48.05 -0.22 -28.10
CA THR A 3 -46.61 0.07 -28.04
C THR A 3 -46.00 -0.62 -26.82
N SER A 4 -45.43 -1.79 -27.11
CA SER A 4 -44.18 -2.39 -26.64
C SER A 4 -43.73 -2.22 -25.19
N LEU A 5 -43.93 -3.32 -24.44
CA LEU A 5 -43.08 -3.75 -23.34
C LEU A 5 -41.71 -4.18 -23.90
N GLU A 6 -40.72 -3.29 -23.93
CA GLU A 6 -39.34 -3.66 -24.22
C GLU A 6 -38.70 -4.29 -22.98
N GLY A 7 -38.24 -5.54 -23.19
CA GLY A 7 -37.74 -6.42 -22.16
C GLY A 7 -36.50 -5.90 -21.46
N ARG A 8 -36.55 -5.91 -20.12
CA ARG A 8 -35.37 -6.12 -19.29
C ARG A 8 -34.76 -7.46 -19.68
N ALA A 9 -33.75 -7.41 -20.57
CA ALA A 9 -32.86 -8.53 -20.75
C ALA A 9 -32.22 -8.85 -19.39
N SER A 10 -32.66 -9.97 -18.80
CA SER A 10 -31.99 -10.59 -17.66
C SER A 10 -30.55 -10.87 -18.08
N GLN A 11 -29.60 -10.11 -17.53
CA GLN A 11 -28.19 -10.46 -17.62
C GLN A 11 -27.99 -11.76 -16.86
N ALA A 12 -27.81 -12.85 -17.60
CA ALA A 12 -27.40 -14.12 -17.02
C ALA A 12 -26.07 -13.94 -16.27
N PRO A 13 -25.89 -14.60 -15.11
CA PRO A 13 -24.63 -14.53 -14.37
C PRO A 13 -23.51 -15.08 -15.24
N ARG A 14 -22.51 -14.24 -15.54
CA ARG A 14 -21.29 -14.68 -16.20
C ARG A 14 -20.54 -15.65 -15.28
N PRO A 15 -19.97 -16.75 -15.81
CA PRO A 15 -19.24 -17.71 -14.99
C PRO A 15 -18.06 -17.01 -14.30
N ALA A 16 -18.00 -17.15 -12.97
CA ALA A 16 -16.86 -16.75 -12.15
C ALA A 16 -15.64 -17.59 -12.56
N GLY A 17 -14.54 -16.94 -12.98
CA GLY A 17 -13.29 -17.64 -13.25
C GLY A 17 -12.40 -17.13 -14.38
N SER A 18 -12.72 -16.05 -15.08
CA SER A 18 -11.81 -15.49 -16.11
C SER A 18 -11.82 -13.97 -16.28
N GLY A 19 -12.66 -13.24 -15.54
CA GLY A 19 -12.68 -11.79 -15.57
C GLY A 19 -11.89 -11.23 -14.40
N GLY A 20 -10.72 -10.66 -14.66
CA GLY A 20 -9.97 -9.90 -13.65
C GLY A 20 -10.80 -8.74 -13.09
N LEU A 21 -10.24 -8.02 -12.10
CA LEU A 21 -10.91 -6.89 -11.43
C LEU A 21 -11.62 -5.96 -12.43
N ALA A 22 -12.90 -5.65 -12.18
CA ALA A 22 -13.69 -4.79 -13.06
C ALA A 22 -13.04 -3.41 -13.25
N GLU A 23 -12.32 -2.95 -12.24
CA GLU A 23 -11.56 -1.70 -12.23
C GLU A 23 -10.40 -1.71 -13.23
N LEU A 24 -9.87 -2.88 -13.64
CA LEU A 24 -8.85 -2.97 -14.69
C LEU A 24 -9.37 -2.48 -16.03
N ALA A 25 -10.66 -2.68 -16.32
CA ALA A 25 -11.29 -2.17 -17.54
C ALA A 25 -11.25 -0.63 -17.62
N ARG A 26 -11.08 0.06 -16.47
CA ARG A 26 -10.92 1.53 -16.42
C ARG A 26 -9.48 1.99 -16.68
N VAL A 27 -8.51 1.09 -16.65
CA VAL A 27 -7.08 1.39 -16.87
C VAL A 27 -6.44 0.49 -17.95
N PRO A 28 -7.04 0.36 -19.15
CA PRO A 28 -6.57 -0.58 -20.18
C PRO A 28 -5.15 -0.28 -20.69
N TRP A 29 -4.66 0.95 -20.49
CA TRP A 29 -3.30 1.36 -20.87
C TRP A 29 -2.21 0.89 -19.90
N ARG A 30 -2.56 0.34 -18.73
CA ARG A 30 -1.58 -0.16 -17.75
C ARG A 30 -1.33 -1.64 -17.96
N SER A 31 -0.05 -2.00 -18.16
CA SER A 31 0.37 -3.41 -18.10
C SER A 31 0.18 -3.98 -16.70
N LEU A 32 -0.26 -5.24 -16.61
CA LEU A 32 -0.39 -5.96 -15.35
C LEU A 32 0.92 -5.97 -14.55
N VAL A 33 0.80 -5.73 -13.25
CA VAL A 33 1.93 -5.73 -12.32
C VAL A 33 2.38 -7.16 -12.04
N GLY A 34 3.66 -7.42 -12.31
CA GLY A 34 4.36 -8.64 -11.92
C GLY A 34 5.67 -8.36 -11.15
N PRO A 35 6.39 -9.40 -10.71
CA PRO A 35 7.58 -9.27 -9.87
C PRO A 35 8.68 -8.40 -10.50
N LEU A 36 8.94 -8.57 -11.80
CA LEU A 36 9.94 -7.77 -12.52
C LEU A 36 9.54 -6.30 -12.61
N SER A 37 8.25 -6.02 -12.80
CA SER A 37 7.73 -4.65 -12.87
C SER A 37 7.85 -3.94 -11.52
N LEU A 38 7.63 -4.65 -10.40
CA LEU A 38 7.82 -4.11 -9.05
C LEU A 38 9.29 -3.75 -8.81
N ARG A 39 10.22 -4.65 -9.17
CA ARG A 39 11.66 -4.36 -9.08
C ARG A 39 12.05 -3.13 -9.88
N ARG A 40 11.59 -3.01 -11.14
CA ARG A 40 11.83 -1.84 -11.99
C ARG A 40 11.25 -0.56 -11.38
N ARG A 41 10.00 -0.59 -10.92
CA ARG A 41 9.37 0.56 -10.24
C ARG A 41 10.16 0.99 -9.02
N ALA A 42 10.62 0.04 -8.22
CA ALA A 42 11.37 0.35 -7.02
C ALA A 42 12.80 0.86 -7.30
N LEU A 43 13.43 0.43 -8.41
CA LEU A 43 14.69 1.02 -8.89
C LEU A 43 14.45 2.44 -9.42
N ALA A 44 13.45 2.63 -10.28
CA ALA A 44 13.06 3.95 -10.79
C ALA A 44 12.77 4.92 -9.64
N TRP A 45 12.12 4.45 -8.58
CA TRP A 45 11.84 5.28 -7.41
C TRP A 45 13.06 5.65 -6.59
N THR A 46 14.02 4.73 -6.49
CA THR A 46 15.32 5.00 -5.87
C THR A 46 16.09 6.02 -6.69
N LEU A 47 16.18 5.83 -8.01
CA LEU A 47 16.87 6.74 -8.93
C LEU A 47 16.24 8.12 -8.94
N TRP A 48 14.92 8.22 -9.02
CA TRP A 48 14.19 9.50 -8.96
C TRP A 48 14.47 10.25 -7.66
N THR A 49 14.39 9.55 -6.52
CA THR A 49 14.67 10.16 -5.21
C THR A 49 16.12 10.66 -5.12
N TRP A 50 17.09 9.89 -5.64
CA TRP A 50 18.49 10.32 -5.70
C TRP A 50 18.68 11.50 -6.67
N GLY A 51 18.03 11.50 -7.83
CA GLY A 51 18.08 12.62 -8.77
C GLY A 51 17.61 13.93 -8.16
N LEU A 52 16.63 13.87 -7.24
CA LEU A 52 16.18 15.05 -6.48
C LEU A 52 17.12 15.42 -5.33
N ALA A 53 17.72 14.44 -4.63
CA ALA A 53 18.52 14.69 -3.43
C ALA A 53 19.99 15.05 -3.72
N LEU A 54 20.60 14.44 -4.75
CA LEU A 54 22.02 14.60 -5.08
C LEU A 54 22.42 16.06 -5.37
N PRO A 55 21.65 16.86 -6.13
CA PRO A 55 22.03 18.25 -6.41
C PRO A 55 22.27 19.06 -5.12
N PHE A 56 21.41 18.89 -4.11
CA PHE A 56 21.57 19.56 -2.82
C PHE A 56 22.80 19.07 -2.05
N GLY A 57 23.09 17.77 -2.12
CA GLY A 57 24.32 17.20 -1.54
C GLY A 57 25.58 17.75 -2.20
N VAL A 58 25.59 17.84 -3.54
CA VAL A 58 26.70 18.42 -4.31
C VAL A 58 26.90 19.88 -3.94
N VAL A 59 25.83 20.69 -3.88
CA VAL A 59 25.90 22.10 -3.45
C VAL A 59 26.49 22.22 -2.04
N ALA A 60 26.04 21.38 -1.10
CA ALA A 60 26.57 21.40 0.27
C ALA A 60 28.08 21.11 0.30
N CYS A 61 28.56 20.10 -0.44
CA CYS A 61 29.98 19.77 -0.54
C CYS A 61 30.80 20.90 -1.18
N VAL A 62 30.31 21.48 -2.27
CA VAL A 62 30.99 22.58 -2.98
C VAL A 62 31.13 23.81 -2.06
N LEU A 63 30.09 24.18 -1.31
CA LEU A 63 30.14 25.30 -0.38
C LEU A 63 31.23 25.11 0.69
N VAL A 64 31.32 23.91 1.28
CA VAL A 64 32.34 23.59 2.29
C VAL A 64 33.76 23.61 1.70
N LEU A 65 33.93 23.14 0.46
CA LEU A 65 35.23 23.12 -0.23
C LEU A 65 35.70 24.51 -0.64
N LEU A 66 34.77 25.42 -0.98
CA LEU A 66 35.09 26.78 -1.41
C LEU A 66 35.37 27.71 -0.22
N ASP A 67 34.50 27.72 0.79
CA ASP A 67 34.63 28.61 1.94
C ASP A 67 33.94 28.03 3.18
N LEU A 68 34.70 27.77 4.24
CA LEU A 68 34.16 27.26 5.51
C LEU A 68 33.18 28.24 6.17
N ARG A 69 33.24 29.55 5.85
CA ARG A 69 32.25 30.53 6.33
C ARG A 69 30.86 30.29 5.73
N ALA A 70 30.77 29.60 4.60
CA ALA A 70 29.50 29.18 3.99
C ALA A 70 28.88 27.93 4.66
N LEU A 71 29.47 27.41 5.74
CA LEU A 71 28.98 26.24 6.47
C LEU A 71 27.49 26.31 6.85
N PRO A 72 26.90 27.44 7.30
CA PRO A 72 25.47 27.51 7.57
C PRO A 72 24.62 27.19 6.34
N LEU A 73 25.00 27.71 5.16
CA LEU A 73 24.29 27.45 3.92
C LEU A 73 24.48 26.00 3.45
N ALA A 74 25.69 25.46 3.61
CA ALA A 74 25.97 24.04 3.34
C ALA A 74 25.10 23.11 4.22
N CYS A 75 24.93 23.45 5.50
CA CYS A 75 24.03 22.71 6.42
C CYS A 75 22.58 22.75 5.95
N VAL A 76 22.09 23.91 5.48
CA VAL A 76 20.73 24.03 4.92
C VAL A 76 20.58 23.16 3.66
N ALA A 77 21.55 23.19 2.74
CA ALA A 77 21.53 22.35 1.55
C ALA A 77 21.57 20.85 1.89
N ALA A 78 22.44 20.44 2.82
CA ALA A 78 22.50 19.06 3.32
C ALA A 78 21.17 18.63 3.98
N ALA A 79 20.54 19.52 4.75
CA ALA A 79 19.24 19.27 5.33
C ALA A 79 18.17 19.01 4.26
N HIS A 80 18.16 19.75 3.14
CA HIS A 80 17.25 19.51 2.02
C HIS A 80 17.50 18.15 1.36
N ALA A 81 18.76 17.78 1.13
CA ALA A 81 19.14 16.48 0.58
C ALA A 81 18.61 15.32 1.44
N LEU A 82 18.60 15.48 2.77
CA LEU A 82 18.05 14.50 3.70
C LEU A 82 16.51 14.56 3.80
N LEU A 83 15.91 15.74 3.69
CA LEU A 83 14.46 15.95 3.85
C LEU A 83 13.65 15.28 2.74
N ILE A 84 14.10 15.39 1.48
CA ILE A 84 13.42 14.80 0.31
C ILE A 84 13.10 13.31 0.50
N PRO A 85 14.09 12.42 0.73
CA PRO A 85 13.82 11.00 0.91
C PRO A 85 13.01 10.72 2.19
N MET A 86 13.05 11.59 3.21
CA MET A 86 12.21 11.45 4.41
C MET A 86 10.74 11.73 4.13
N LEU A 87 10.43 12.76 3.35
CA LEU A 87 9.06 13.12 2.96
C LEU A 87 8.40 12.01 2.11
N HIS A 88 9.15 11.45 1.15
CA HIS A 88 8.65 10.33 0.34
C HIS A 88 8.29 9.10 1.18
N VAL A 89 9.08 8.75 2.21
CA VAL A 89 8.71 7.65 3.12
C VAL A 89 7.50 8.00 3.96
N ARG A 90 7.37 9.26 4.42
CA ARG A 90 6.18 9.70 5.18
C ARG A 90 4.91 9.55 4.35
N ARG A 91 4.96 9.88 3.06
CA ARG A 91 3.84 9.65 2.11
C ARG A 91 3.47 8.16 2.03
N GLY A 92 4.46 7.28 1.97
CA GLY A 92 4.22 5.82 2.02
C GLY A 92 3.61 5.36 3.34
N ALA A 93 4.08 5.91 4.47
CA ALA A 93 3.55 5.60 5.80
C ALA A 93 2.08 6.02 5.98
N THR A 94 1.61 7.03 5.25
CA THR A 94 0.20 7.46 5.27
C THR A 94 -0.77 6.36 4.82
N VAL A 95 -0.31 5.38 4.03
CA VAL A 95 -1.13 4.24 3.60
C VAL A 95 -1.60 3.39 4.78
N LEU A 96 -0.79 3.28 5.84
CA LEU A 96 -1.13 2.58 7.08
C LEU A 96 -1.42 3.56 8.21
N ARG A 97 -1.98 4.74 7.88
CA ARG A 97 -2.46 5.66 8.90
C ARG A 97 -3.81 5.16 9.42
N ARG A 98 -3.95 5.09 10.74
CA ARG A 98 -5.23 4.76 11.35
C ARG A 98 -6.25 5.89 11.12
N PRO A 99 -7.50 5.60 10.72
CA PRO A 99 -8.54 6.61 10.68
C PRO A 99 -8.82 7.14 12.10
N ALA A 100 -9.25 8.40 12.20
CA ALA A 100 -9.76 8.92 13.46
C ALA A 100 -11.02 8.11 13.86
N ALA A 101 -11.19 7.83 15.15
CA ALA A 101 -12.36 7.10 15.63
C ALA A 101 -13.63 7.87 15.25
N ARG A 102 -14.47 7.28 14.39
CA ARG A 102 -15.75 7.87 13.98
C ARG A 102 -16.88 7.33 14.86
N ALA A 103 -17.90 8.16 15.07
CA ALA A 103 -19.10 7.85 15.84
C ALA A 103 -19.95 6.82 15.09
N GLY A 104 -19.59 5.54 15.21
CA GLY A 104 -20.26 4.44 14.52
C GLY A 104 -19.96 3.07 15.15
N GLY A 105 -19.68 3.03 16.46
CA GLY A 105 -19.10 1.86 17.14
C GLY A 105 -19.83 0.53 16.88
N ALA A 106 -21.16 0.53 16.81
CA ALA A 106 -21.93 -0.68 16.53
C ALA A 106 -21.82 -1.17 15.07
N ALA A 107 -21.71 -0.26 14.10
CA ALA A 107 -21.50 -0.60 12.70
C ALA A 107 -20.07 -1.09 12.48
N GLU A 108 -19.09 -0.42 13.09
CA GLU A 108 -17.68 -0.83 13.09
C GLU A 108 -17.50 -2.21 13.70
N GLN A 109 -18.15 -2.48 14.84
CA GLN A 109 -18.04 -3.77 15.51
C GLN A 109 -18.65 -4.92 14.69
N ARG A 110 -19.78 -4.68 14.01
CA ARG A 110 -20.36 -5.65 13.06
C ARG A 110 -19.45 -5.89 11.87
N ALA A 111 -18.91 -4.83 11.26
CA ALA A 111 -17.98 -4.91 10.15
C ALA A 111 -16.68 -5.65 10.53
N LEU A 112 -16.16 -5.43 11.73
CA LEU A 112 -15.01 -6.18 12.27
C LEU A 112 -15.33 -7.66 12.46
N GLY A 113 -16.55 -8.00 12.87
CA GLY A 113 -17.02 -9.39 12.94
C GLY A 113 -16.97 -10.06 11.58
N LEU A 114 -17.55 -9.43 10.56
CA LEU A 114 -17.58 -9.94 9.18
C LEU A 114 -16.18 -10.04 8.57
N LEU A 115 -15.32 -9.02 8.77
CA LEU A 115 -13.92 -9.07 8.36
C LEU A 115 -13.18 -10.23 9.05
N GLY A 116 -13.47 -10.48 10.33
CA GLY A 116 -12.93 -11.60 11.09
C GLY A 116 -13.28 -12.96 10.51
N ASP A 117 -14.42 -13.10 9.84
CA ASP A 117 -14.84 -14.35 9.19
C ASP A 117 -14.13 -14.57 7.83
N LEU A 118 -13.62 -13.50 7.22
CA LEU A 118 -12.77 -13.59 6.01
C LEU A 118 -11.31 -13.95 6.32
N LEU A 119 -10.90 -13.81 7.58
CA LEU A 119 -9.52 -13.98 8.04
C LEU A 119 -9.33 -15.33 8.74
N GLY A 120 -8.16 -15.94 8.56
CA GLY A 120 -7.72 -17.06 9.39
C GLY A 120 -7.50 -16.62 10.85
N HIS A 121 -7.43 -17.58 11.78
CA HIS A 121 -7.40 -17.31 13.22
C HIS A 121 -6.31 -16.31 13.65
N GLU A 122 -5.05 -16.51 13.22
CA GLU A 122 -3.96 -15.59 13.56
C GLU A 122 -4.13 -14.19 12.95
N ALA A 123 -4.59 -14.11 11.70
CA ALA A 123 -4.81 -12.85 10.99
C ALA A 123 -5.98 -12.07 11.60
N ARG A 124 -7.02 -12.78 12.06
CA ARG A 124 -8.16 -12.23 12.77
C ARG A 124 -7.75 -11.59 14.09
N GLU A 125 -6.93 -12.27 14.89
CA GLU A 125 -6.48 -11.72 16.17
C GLU A 125 -5.62 -10.46 15.96
N LEU A 126 -4.69 -10.51 15.01
CA LEU A 126 -3.90 -9.33 14.64
C LEU A 126 -4.78 -8.18 14.13
N CYS A 127 -5.81 -8.46 13.32
CA CYS A 127 -6.73 -7.45 12.82
C CYS A 127 -7.58 -6.86 13.95
N ARG A 128 -7.99 -7.66 14.93
CA ARG A 128 -8.72 -7.19 16.11
C ARG A 128 -7.88 -6.22 16.94
N GLU A 129 -6.59 -6.52 17.14
CA GLU A 129 -5.68 -5.68 17.90
C GLU A 129 -5.28 -4.41 17.14
N THR A 130 -5.00 -4.55 15.84
CA THR A 130 -4.30 -3.50 15.08
C THR A 130 -5.18 -2.74 14.09
N GLY A 131 -6.33 -3.32 13.70
CA GLY A 131 -7.18 -2.81 12.62
C GLY A 131 -6.63 -3.05 11.21
N TYR A 132 -5.57 -3.87 11.06
CA TYR A 132 -4.98 -4.20 9.77
C TYR A 132 -5.13 -5.69 9.47
N ALA A 133 -5.54 -6.01 8.24
CA ALA A 133 -5.51 -7.37 7.73
C ALA A 133 -4.13 -7.68 7.15
N VAL A 134 -3.63 -8.89 7.38
CA VAL A 134 -2.39 -9.39 6.76
C VAL A 134 -2.73 -10.58 5.90
N GLU A 135 -2.41 -10.51 4.62
CA GLU A 135 -2.76 -11.52 3.62
C GLU A 135 -1.53 -11.92 2.82
N ARG A 136 -1.35 -13.22 2.60
CA ARG A 136 -0.28 -13.72 1.74
C ARG A 136 -0.77 -13.81 0.31
N GLY A 137 -0.06 -13.17 -0.61
CA GLY A 137 -0.26 -13.30 -2.05
C GLY A 137 0.92 -13.96 -2.76
N GLN A 138 0.84 -14.01 -4.09
CA GLN A 138 1.91 -14.49 -4.97
C GLN A 138 3.05 -13.47 -5.10
N LEU A 139 2.75 -12.17 -5.00
CA LEU A 139 3.76 -11.10 -5.10
C LEU A 139 4.50 -10.87 -3.78
N GLY A 140 3.97 -11.36 -2.65
CA GLY A 140 4.55 -11.23 -1.32
C GLY A 140 3.47 -11.21 -0.24
N THR A 141 3.77 -10.58 0.90
CA THR A 141 2.82 -10.48 2.02
C THR A 141 2.27 -9.07 2.13
N TRP A 142 0.96 -8.92 2.13
CA TRP A 142 0.24 -7.66 2.14
C TRP A 142 -0.19 -7.29 3.56
N VAL A 143 -0.04 -6.02 3.90
CA VAL A 143 -0.69 -5.38 5.05
C VAL A 143 -1.73 -4.44 4.49
N ILE A 144 -3.00 -4.66 4.82
CA ILE A 144 -4.13 -3.94 4.24
C ILE A 144 -4.78 -3.16 5.38
N GLY A 145 -5.06 -1.88 5.12
CA GLY A 145 -5.79 -1.02 6.02
C GLY A 145 -6.69 -0.07 5.27
N TRP A 146 -7.27 0.86 6.02
CA TRP A 146 -8.26 1.80 5.52
C TRP A 146 -7.81 2.62 4.29
N HIS A 147 -6.59 3.18 4.29
CA HIS A 147 -6.14 4.05 3.19
C HIS A 147 -5.48 3.32 2.02
N GLY A 148 -5.26 2.01 2.14
CA GLY A 148 -4.63 1.20 1.10
C GLY A 148 -3.85 0.03 1.66
N ALA A 149 -2.82 -0.39 0.94
CA ALA A 149 -2.07 -1.60 1.26
C ALA A 149 -0.56 -1.45 1.10
N VAL A 150 0.19 -2.20 1.89
CA VAL A 150 1.65 -2.32 1.80
C VAL A 150 2.00 -3.76 1.45
N LEU A 151 2.66 -3.95 0.31
CA LEU A 151 3.24 -5.23 -0.09
C LEU A 151 4.67 -5.34 0.43
N VAL A 152 4.96 -6.36 1.24
CA VAL A 152 6.31 -6.77 1.62
C VAL A 152 6.82 -7.79 0.61
N GLU A 153 7.88 -7.43 -0.12
CA GLU A 153 8.47 -8.30 -1.15
C GLU A 153 9.11 -9.56 -0.53
N PRO A 154 9.28 -10.64 -1.31
CA PRO A 154 10.11 -11.78 -0.93
C PRO A 154 11.47 -11.38 -0.34
N GLY A 155 11.89 -12.06 0.73
CA GLY A 155 13.06 -11.70 1.53
C GLY A 155 12.85 -10.55 2.53
N ALA A 156 11.69 -9.89 2.54
CA ALA A 156 11.25 -8.90 3.53
C ALA A 156 12.17 -7.67 3.73
N ARG A 157 13.06 -7.41 2.76
CA ARG A 157 13.98 -6.26 2.80
C ARG A 157 13.32 -4.99 2.24
N ARG A 158 12.37 -5.14 1.33
CA ARG A 158 11.70 -4.04 0.62
C ARG A 158 10.19 -4.18 0.68
N CYS A 159 9.52 -3.06 0.49
CA CYS A 159 8.08 -2.99 0.42
C CYS A 159 7.61 -1.90 -0.54
N HIS A 160 6.37 -2.05 -0.99
CA HIS A 160 5.64 -1.14 -1.86
C HIS A 160 4.38 -0.66 -1.15
N CYS A 161 4.15 0.64 -1.16
CA CYS A 161 2.96 1.28 -0.59
C CYS A 161 2.01 1.66 -1.72
N PHE A 162 0.76 1.25 -1.58
CA PHE A 162 -0.31 1.50 -2.53
C PHE A 162 -1.45 2.23 -1.84
N CYS A 163 -1.79 3.42 -2.33
CA CYS A 163 -3.03 4.10 -1.94
C CYS A 163 -4.18 3.55 -2.78
N VAL A 164 -5.29 3.23 -2.13
CA VAL A 164 -6.53 2.84 -2.82
C VAL A 164 -7.64 3.80 -2.40
N GLN A 165 -8.20 4.47 -3.39
CA GLN A 165 -9.39 5.28 -3.19
C GLN A 165 -10.59 4.35 -3.32
N VAL A 166 -11.38 4.28 -2.25
CA VAL A 166 -12.64 3.54 -2.21
C VAL A 166 -13.73 4.59 -2.06
N ASP A 167 -14.73 4.55 -2.92
CA ASP A 167 -15.88 5.43 -2.86
C ASP A 167 -16.73 5.08 -1.63
N GLY A 168 -17.26 6.11 -0.94
CA GLY A 168 -18.03 5.94 0.30
C GLY A 168 -17.20 6.21 1.56
N GLU A 169 -16.94 7.50 1.85
CA GLU A 169 -16.21 7.91 3.05
C GLU A 169 -16.92 7.54 4.36
N ASP A 170 -18.22 7.23 4.29
CA ASP A 170 -19.06 6.88 5.45
C ASP A 170 -19.02 5.39 5.82
N LEU A 171 -18.33 4.55 5.05
CA LEU A 171 -18.23 3.12 5.35
C LEU A 171 -17.44 2.87 6.65
N PRO A 172 -17.81 1.83 7.42
CA PRO A 172 -16.99 1.34 8.52
C PRO A 172 -15.58 0.96 8.07
N SER A 173 -14.60 1.11 8.96
CA SER A 173 -13.19 0.92 8.63
C SER A 173 -12.82 -0.50 8.26
N ALA A 174 -13.45 -1.45 8.96
CA ALA A 174 -13.37 -2.87 8.65
C ALA A 174 -14.02 -3.24 7.31
N ASP A 175 -15.13 -2.60 6.91
CA ASP A 175 -15.78 -2.90 5.61
C ASP A 175 -14.89 -2.50 4.44
N ARG A 176 -14.24 -1.34 4.51
CA ARG A 176 -13.28 -0.92 3.47
C ARG A 176 -12.08 -1.87 3.42
N THR A 177 -11.59 -2.30 4.57
CA THR A 177 -10.49 -3.27 4.65
C THR A 177 -10.90 -4.61 4.06
N ALA A 178 -12.11 -5.08 4.33
CA ALA A 178 -12.69 -6.29 3.73
C ALA A 178 -12.80 -6.17 2.20
N HIS A 179 -13.27 -5.02 1.70
CA HIS A 179 -13.37 -4.77 0.27
C HIS A 179 -12.00 -4.83 -0.42
N LEU A 180 -10.98 -4.18 0.16
CA LEU A 180 -9.61 -4.24 -0.37
C LEU A 180 -9.03 -5.66 -0.31
N LEU A 181 -9.31 -6.41 0.76
CA LEU A 181 -8.89 -7.79 0.91
C LEU A 181 -9.52 -8.71 -0.14
N LEU A 182 -10.83 -8.57 -0.39
CA LEU A 182 -11.53 -9.34 -1.40
C LEU A 182 -11.01 -9.00 -2.81
N ALA A 183 -10.83 -7.71 -3.11
CA ALA A 183 -10.24 -7.28 -4.38
C ALA A 183 -8.83 -7.85 -4.60
N LEU A 184 -8.01 -7.88 -3.54
CA LEU A 184 -6.68 -8.47 -3.57
C LEU A 184 -6.72 -9.99 -3.82
N ARG A 185 -7.64 -10.71 -3.18
CA ARG A 185 -7.77 -12.17 -3.33
C ARG A 185 -8.29 -12.58 -4.71
N GLU A 186 -9.20 -11.78 -5.28
CA GLU A 186 -9.75 -12.03 -6.62
C GLU A 186 -8.66 -11.90 -7.69
N ASP A 187 -7.91 -10.80 -7.68
CA ASP A 187 -6.83 -10.56 -8.65
C ASP A 187 -5.73 -9.66 -8.06
N GLU A 188 -4.73 -10.28 -7.43
CA GLU A 188 -3.61 -9.58 -6.79
C GLU A 188 -2.84 -8.68 -7.76
N ARG A 189 -2.61 -9.15 -8.99
CA ARG A 189 -1.86 -8.39 -10.00
C ARG A 189 -2.69 -7.23 -10.51
N GLY A 190 -3.99 -7.45 -10.71
CA GLY A 190 -4.95 -6.42 -11.05
C GLY A 190 -5.02 -5.34 -9.99
N PHE A 191 -5.13 -5.75 -8.72
CA PHE A 191 -5.15 -4.86 -7.56
C PHE A 191 -3.93 -3.95 -7.54
N ALA A 192 -2.73 -4.52 -7.68
CA ALA A 192 -1.47 -3.76 -7.71
C ALA A 192 -1.33 -2.86 -8.96
N THR A 193 -2.09 -3.13 -10.03
CA THR A 193 -2.10 -2.36 -11.27
C THR A 193 -3.03 -1.15 -11.17
N VAL A 194 -4.22 -1.34 -10.61
CA VAL A 194 -5.23 -0.28 -10.42
C VAL A 194 -4.80 0.66 -9.29
N ALA A 195 -4.31 0.10 -8.18
CA ALA A 195 -3.91 0.87 -7.01
C ALA A 195 -2.78 1.87 -7.33
N ASN A 196 -2.84 3.04 -6.68
CA ASN A 196 -1.84 4.07 -6.89
C ASN A 196 -0.56 3.74 -6.11
N HIS A 197 0.52 3.41 -6.81
CA HIS A 197 1.81 3.11 -6.21
C HIS A 197 2.49 4.42 -5.74
N VAL A 198 2.44 4.68 -4.43
CA VAL A 198 2.89 5.95 -3.84
C VAL A 198 4.31 5.91 -3.31
N TRP A 199 4.81 4.73 -2.92
CA TRP A 199 6.17 4.60 -2.44
C TRP A 199 6.73 3.19 -2.56
N ALA A 200 8.04 3.07 -2.73
CA ALA A 200 8.79 1.82 -2.67
C ALA A 200 10.14 2.05 -1.99
N GLY A 201 10.59 1.10 -1.19
CA GLY A 201 11.88 1.18 -0.53
C GLY A 201 12.04 0.14 0.57
N SER A 202 12.99 0.36 1.48
CA SER A 202 13.28 -0.62 2.53
C SER A 202 12.18 -0.68 3.59
N THR A 203 11.82 -1.88 4.05
CA THR A 203 10.88 -2.09 5.16
C THR A 203 11.31 -1.37 6.42
N ARG A 204 12.61 -1.35 6.75
CA ARG A 204 13.17 -0.63 7.90
C ARG A 204 12.86 0.87 7.90
N ARG A 205 12.97 1.53 6.73
CA ARG A 205 12.69 2.97 6.62
C ARG A 205 11.21 3.25 6.81
N LEU A 206 10.33 2.45 6.20
CA LEU A 206 8.88 2.56 6.39
C LEU A 206 8.52 2.37 7.85
N ARG A 207 8.99 1.28 8.47
CA ARG A 207 8.76 0.95 9.88
C ARG A 207 9.08 2.09 10.84
N ARG A 208 10.18 2.83 10.62
CA ARG A 208 10.57 3.99 11.44
C ARG A 208 9.59 5.17 11.35
N ARG A 209 8.67 5.18 10.38
CA ARG A 209 7.67 6.25 10.17
C ARG A 209 6.26 5.85 10.56
N LEU A 210 6.03 4.58 10.87
CA LEU A 210 4.74 4.08 11.34
C LEU A 210 4.59 4.30 12.85
N ASP A 211 3.36 4.36 13.35
CA ASP A 211 3.05 4.27 14.79
C ASP A 211 3.26 2.83 15.31
N ALA A 212 3.10 2.61 16.61
CA ALA A 212 3.35 1.29 17.21
C ALA A 212 2.43 0.19 16.65
N VAL A 213 1.17 0.53 16.37
CA VAL A 213 0.14 -0.42 15.93
C VAL A 213 0.37 -0.85 14.48
N ALA A 214 0.59 0.10 13.57
CA ALA A 214 0.93 -0.19 12.19
C ALA A 214 2.29 -0.90 12.06
N ARG A 215 3.25 -0.62 12.95
CA ARG A 215 4.49 -1.39 13.03
C ARG A 215 4.24 -2.86 13.39
N GLN A 216 3.31 -3.16 14.31
CA GLN A 216 3.00 -4.54 14.68
C GLN A 216 2.48 -5.33 13.48
N ALA A 217 1.56 -4.75 12.70
CA ALA A 217 1.05 -5.36 11.47
C ALA A 217 2.16 -5.57 10.42
N LEU A 218 2.99 -4.54 10.18
CA LEU A 218 4.14 -4.65 9.27
C LEU A 218 5.16 -5.71 9.73
N ASP A 219 5.46 -5.77 11.03
CA ASP A 219 6.38 -6.74 11.61
C ASP A 219 5.82 -8.17 11.48
N SER A 220 4.49 -8.35 11.57
CA SER A 220 3.83 -9.63 11.28
C SER A 220 4.02 -10.07 9.83
N ALA A 221 3.76 -9.17 8.87
CA ALA A 221 3.98 -9.45 7.45
C ALA A 221 5.46 -9.77 7.14
N ILE A 222 6.41 -9.05 7.74
CA ILE A 222 7.84 -9.34 7.62
C ILE A 222 8.18 -10.73 8.16
N ARG A 223 7.61 -11.14 9.31
CA ARG A 223 7.82 -12.48 9.87
C ARG A 223 7.24 -13.57 8.96
N GLN A 224 6.02 -13.41 8.49
CA GLN A 224 5.39 -14.36 7.57
C GLN A 224 6.21 -14.52 6.29
N GLN A 225 6.67 -13.40 5.71
CA GLN A 225 7.47 -13.42 4.49
C GLN A 225 8.86 -14.05 4.70
N ARG A 226 9.48 -13.88 5.87
CA ARG A 226 10.74 -14.54 6.19
C ARG A 226 10.57 -16.05 6.35
N ARG A 227 9.55 -16.49 7.11
CA ARG A 227 9.22 -17.92 7.26
C ARG A 227 8.98 -18.58 5.91
N ALA A 228 8.23 -17.90 5.05
CA ALA A 228 7.98 -18.33 3.67
C ALA A 228 9.25 -18.53 2.85
N SER A 229 10.25 -17.66 3.05
CA SER A 229 11.50 -17.69 2.28
C SER A 229 12.50 -18.73 2.81
N THR A 230 12.32 -19.20 4.05
CA THR A 230 13.14 -20.27 4.63
C THR A 230 12.60 -21.66 4.31
N ALA A 231 11.30 -21.77 4.03
CA ALA A 231 10.63 -23.02 3.68
C ALA A 231 10.69 -23.37 2.18
N ALA A 232 11.23 -22.48 1.34
CA ALA A 232 11.37 -22.63 -0.10
C ALA A 232 12.85 -22.77 -0.46
#